data_AF-A0A3B1C506-F1
#
_entry.id   AF-A0A3B1C506-F1
#
_cell.length_a   1.000
_cell.length_b   1.000
_cell.length_c   1.000
_cell.angle_alpha   90.00
_cell.angle_beta   90.00
_cell.angle_gamma   90.00
#
_symmetry.space_group_name_H-M   'P 1'
#
loop_
_entity.id
_entity.type
_entity.pdbx_description
1 polymer ?
#
loop_
_entity_poly.entity_id
_entity_poly.type
_entity_poly.pdbx_seq_one_letter_code
_entity_poly.pdbx_strand_id
1 'polypeptide(L)'
;MARAQGARSLMAAAFETSYGTPPVGGYMRMPFASTSLGAEQPLLGSELLGYGRDPTAPIKDAVTADGDVVVPIDAEAFGFWLKAAFGDPATTGTGPYTHTFVSGSWTLPSIAIETAMPELPRFAMYSGCVLDQISWQMQRSGLLTATAKLIAQG
;
A
#
# COMPACT_ATOMS: atom_id res chain seq x y z
N MET A 1 8.28 -28.31 2.86
CA MET A 1 7.64 -27.04 3.28
C MET A 1 6.94 -26.45 2.07
N ALA A 2 5.65 -26.12 2.18
CA ALA A 2 4.90 -25.50 1.09
C ALA A 2 5.49 -24.12 0.78
N ARG A 3 5.68 -23.81 -0.51
CA ARG A 3 6.13 -22.49 -0.98
C ARG A 3 4.94 -21.83 -1.65
N ALA A 4 4.65 -20.58 -1.31
CA ALA A 4 3.63 -19.81 -2.00
C ALA A 4 4.18 -19.29 -3.33
N GLN A 5 3.42 -19.45 -4.41
CA GLN A 5 3.74 -18.90 -5.72
C GLN A 5 3.10 -17.52 -5.91
N GLY A 6 3.87 -16.56 -6.43
CA GLY A 6 3.37 -15.21 -6.71
C GLY A 6 2.15 -15.18 -7.64
N ALA A 7 2.00 -16.15 -8.55
CA ALA A 7 0.84 -16.26 -9.44
C ALA A 7 -0.51 -16.49 -8.71
N ARG A 8 -0.48 -16.96 -7.46
CA ARG A 8 -1.66 -17.16 -6.61
C ARG A 8 -1.81 -16.09 -5.55
N SER A 9 -0.92 -15.11 -5.50
CA SER A 9 -1.05 -13.98 -4.59
C SER A 9 -2.28 -13.14 -4.94
N LEU A 10 -2.95 -12.64 -3.92
CA LEU A 10 -4.13 -11.79 -4.06
C LEU A 10 -3.89 -10.52 -3.26
N MET A 11 -4.36 -9.39 -3.80
CA MET A 11 -4.42 -8.14 -3.08
C MET A 11 -5.88 -7.72 -2.98
N ALA A 12 -6.29 -7.33 -1.77
CA ALA A 12 -7.61 -6.78 -1.51
C ALA A 12 -7.43 -5.43 -0.83
N ALA A 13 -8.08 -4.39 -1.35
CA ALA A 13 -7.97 -3.04 -0.81
C ALA A 13 -9.34 -2.42 -0.55
N ALA A 14 -9.46 -1.66 0.54
CA ALA A 14 -10.67 -0.93 0.92
C ALA A 14 -10.31 0.41 1.56
N PHE A 15 -11.15 1.43 1.37
CA PHE A 15 -10.98 2.70 2.07
C PHE A 15 -11.43 2.57 3.53
N GLU A 16 -10.65 3.15 4.44
CA GLU A 16 -10.96 3.19 5.87
C GLU A 16 -11.95 4.34 6.15
N THR A 17 -12.86 4.11 7.10
CA THR A 17 -13.74 5.17 7.62
C THR A 17 -13.08 5.96 8.74
N SER A 18 -12.19 5.30 9.49
CA SER A 18 -11.34 5.89 10.51
C SER A 18 -9.91 5.41 10.28
N TYR A 19 -8.97 6.35 10.28
CA TYR A 19 -7.55 6.08 10.04
C TYR A 19 -7.02 4.97 10.96
N GLY A 20 -6.39 3.96 10.38
CA GLY A 20 -5.80 2.84 11.10
C GLY A 20 -6.80 1.76 11.51
N THR A 21 -8.08 1.87 11.11
CA THR A 21 -9.12 0.90 11.43
C THR A 21 -9.60 0.19 10.16
N PRO A 22 -9.16 -1.07 9.93
CA PRO A 22 -9.62 -1.87 8.79
C PRO A 22 -11.15 -1.97 8.75
N PRO A 23 -11.78 -1.74 7.58
CA PRO A 23 -13.22 -1.89 7.43
C PRO A 23 -13.62 -3.36 7.52
N VAL A 24 -14.86 -3.61 7.96
CA VAL A 24 -15.42 -4.98 8.08
C VAL A 24 -15.70 -5.61 6.69
N GLY A 25 -15.76 -4.80 5.64
CA GLY A 25 -16.03 -5.24 4.27
C GLY A 25 -15.80 -4.12 3.26
N GLY A 26 -16.24 -4.32 2.01
CA GLY A 26 -16.01 -3.36 0.93
C GLY A 26 -14.64 -3.49 0.27
N TYR A 27 -13.93 -4.59 0.53
CA TYR A 27 -12.68 -4.91 -0.15
C TYR A 27 -12.91 -5.22 -1.63
N MET A 28 -12.19 -4.50 -2.47
CA MET A 28 -12.08 -4.78 -3.89
C MET A 28 -10.78 -5.53 -4.16
N ARG A 29 -10.86 -6.58 -4.97
CA ARG A 29 -9.68 -7.31 -5.42
C ARG A 29 -8.89 -6.44 -6.38
N MET A 30 -7.67 -6.08 -6.01
CA MET A 30 -6.80 -5.21 -6.80
C MET A 30 -5.90 -6.04 -7.73
N PRO A 31 -5.84 -5.70 -9.02
CA PRO A 31 -4.79 -6.20 -9.90
C PRO A 31 -3.47 -5.52 -9.55
N PHE A 32 -2.40 -6.28 -9.41
CA PHE A 32 -1.06 -5.77 -9.14
C PHE A 32 -0.01 -6.65 -9.82
N ALA A 33 1.12 -6.03 -10.18
CA ALA A 33 2.28 -6.70 -10.76
C ALA A 33 3.32 -7.07 -9.68
N SER A 34 3.51 -6.20 -8.69
CA SER A 34 4.40 -6.42 -7.56
C SER A 34 3.99 -5.56 -6.35
N THR A 35 4.43 -5.98 -5.17
CA THR A 35 4.31 -5.20 -3.94
C THR A 35 5.54 -5.41 -3.06
N SER A 36 6.00 -4.35 -2.41
CA SER A 36 7.05 -4.40 -1.37
C SER A 36 6.52 -3.96 0.00
N LEU A 37 5.20 -3.86 0.17
CA LEU A 37 4.58 -3.38 1.40
C LEU A 37 4.95 -4.28 2.58
N GLY A 38 5.58 -3.71 3.60
CA GLY A 38 6.12 -4.46 4.73
C GLY A 38 6.32 -3.60 5.95
N ALA A 39 6.23 -4.21 7.13
CA ALA A 39 6.63 -3.60 8.38
C ALA A 39 8.08 -4.00 8.69
N GLU A 40 8.91 -3.01 8.98
CA GLU A 40 10.30 -3.18 9.37
C GLU A 40 10.56 -2.53 10.73
N GLN A 41 11.49 -3.12 11.49
CA GLN A 41 11.94 -2.58 12.76
C GLN A 41 13.46 -2.64 12.80
N PRO A 42 14.16 -1.52 12.57
CA PRO A 42 15.62 -1.50 12.61
C PRO A 42 16.13 -1.72 14.03
N LEU A 43 17.39 -2.13 14.11
CA LEU A 43 18.11 -2.33 15.37
C LEU A 43 19.13 -1.20 15.53
N LEU A 44 19.06 -0.48 16.65
CA LEU A 44 20.01 0.55 17.04
C LEU A 44 21.17 -0.05 17.82
N GLY A 45 22.38 0.35 17.46
CA GLY A 45 23.58 -0.04 18.19
C GLY A 45 23.55 0.51 19.62
N SER A 46 23.98 -0.30 20.58
CA SER A 46 24.07 0.15 21.97
C SER A 46 25.19 1.18 22.13
N GLU A 47 24.86 2.35 22.68
CA GLU A 47 25.81 3.44 22.98
C GLU A 47 26.53 3.24 24.33
N LEU A 48 26.20 2.17 25.06
CA LEU A 48 26.70 1.94 26.41
C LEU A 48 28.18 1.53 26.40
N LEU A 49 29.02 2.39 26.99
CA LEU A 49 30.45 2.14 27.19
C LEU A 49 30.70 1.46 28.54
N GLY A 50 31.73 0.60 28.61
CA GLY A 50 32.18 -0.01 29.86
C GLY A 50 31.72 -1.45 30.13
N TYR A 51 30.97 -2.08 29.21
CA TYR A 51 30.50 -3.47 29.34
C TYR A 51 31.45 -4.53 28.76
N GLY A 52 32.71 -4.18 28.52
CA GLY A 52 33.74 -5.08 28.00
C GLY A 52 34.05 -4.88 26.51
N ARG A 53 34.68 -5.88 25.89
CA ARG A 53 35.11 -5.84 24.47
C ARG A 53 34.06 -6.39 23.50
N ASP A 54 33.07 -7.11 24.03
CA ASP A 54 32.01 -7.71 23.22
C ASP A 54 30.89 -6.70 22.97
N PRO A 55 30.34 -6.67 21.74
CA PRO A 55 29.25 -5.77 21.40
C PRO A 55 28.02 -6.10 22.25
N THR A 56 27.44 -5.07 22.85
CA THR A 56 26.21 -5.20 23.66
C THR A 56 25.00 -5.41 22.75
N ALA A 57 23.97 -6.09 23.26
CA ALA A 57 22.75 -6.36 22.52
C ALA A 57 22.12 -5.06 21.96
N PRO A 58 21.77 -5.01 20.66
CA PRO A 58 21.08 -3.89 20.06
C PRO A 58 19.69 -3.64 20.65
N ILE A 59 19.23 -2.39 20.58
CA ILE A 59 17.89 -1.98 20.99
C ILE A 59 17.00 -1.88 19.76
N LYS A 60 15.72 -2.21 19.90
CA LYS A 60 14.75 -2.08 18.80
C LYS A 60 14.35 -0.63 18.60
N ASP A 61 14.31 -0.18 17.35
CA ASP A 61 13.84 1.16 16.97
C ASP A 61 12.30 1.20 16.79
N ALA A 62 11.77 2.34 16.36
CA ALA A 62 10.40 2.50 15.90
C ALA A 62 10.06 1.52 14.77
N VAL A 63 8.83 1.02 14.79
CA VAL A 63 8.28 0.21 13.70
C VAL A 63 7.81 1.16 12.61
N THR A 64 8.19 0.87 11.36
CA THR A 64 7.72 1.60 10.19
C THR A 64 7.10 0.62 9.20
N ALA A 65 5.98 0.99 8.59
CA ALA A 65 5.29 0.15 7.62
C ALA A 65 5.12 0.93 6.32
N ASP A 66 5.93 0.62 5.31
CA ASP A 66 5.97 1.38 4.06
C ASP A 66 6.18 0.43 2.87
N GLY A 67 5.98 0.94 1.66
CA GLY A 67 6.39 0.25 0.44
C GLY A 67 5.62 0.67 -0.79
N ASP A 68 5.94 0.01 -1.90
CA ASP A 68 5.39 0.34 -3.21
C ASP A 68 4.48 -0.79 -3.71
N VAL A 69 3.44 -0.41 -4.45
CA VAL A 69 2.59 -1.32 -5.21
C VAL A 69 2.61 -0.90 -6.67
N VAL A 70 2.96 -1.83 -7.56
CA VAL A 70 2.91 -1.62 -9.01
C VAL A 70 1.59 -2.16 -9.54
N VAL A 71 0.79 -1.30 -10.14
CA VAL A 71 -0.57 -1.61 -10.63
C VAL A 71 -0.73 -1.25 -12.11
N PRO A 72 -1.56 -1.99 -12.87
CA PRO A 72 -1.90 -1.59 -14.22
C PRO A 72 -2.77 -0.32 -14.22
N ILE A 73 -2.66 0.49 -15.28
CA ILE A 73 -3.60 1.59 -15.52
C ILE A 73 -4.76 1.03 -16.35
N ASP A 74 -5.84 0.65 -15.68
CA ASP A 74 -7.08 0.17 -16.27
C ASP A 74 -8.25 1.15 -16.01
N ALA A 75 -9.41 0.90 -16.62
CA ALA A 75 -10.59 1.74 -16.45
C ALA A 75 -11.41 1.39 -15.19
N GLU A 76 -11.14 0.24 -14.56
CA GLU A 76 -11.96 -0.31 -13.46
C GLU A 76 -11.32 -0.06 -12.09
N ALA A 77 -10.06 -0.44 -11.91
CA ALA A 77 -9.36 -0.37 -10.63
C ALA A 77 -8.50 0.89 -10.48
N PHE A 78 -8.01 1.51 -11.56
CA PHE A 78 -7.12 2.66 -11.45
C PHE A 78 -7.78 3.87 -10.77
N GLY A 79 -9.10 4.02 -10.89
CA GLY A 79 -9.88 5.04 -10.17
C GLY A 79 -9.74 4.94 -8.64
N PHE A 80 -9.49 3.74 -8.10
CA PHE A 80 -9.19 3.54 -6.68
C PHE A 80 -7.92 4.27 -6.26
N TRP A 81 -6.84 4.13 -7.03
CA TRP A 81 -5.55 4.77 -6.74
C TRP A 81 -5.61 6.29 -6.95
N LEU A 82 -6.39 6.76 -7.92
CA LEU A 82 -6.66 8.19 -8.10
C LEU A 82 -7.44 8.77 -6.92
N LYS A 83 -8.44 8.04 -6.41
CA LYS A 83 -9.15 8.43 -5.19
C LYS A 83 -8.23 8.44 -3.96
N ALA A 84 -7.30 7.48 -3.87
CA ALA A 84 -6.29 7.46 -2.82
C ALA A 84 -5.41 8.72 -2.83
N ALA A 85 -4.99 9.16 -4.02
CA ALA A 85 -4.08 10.29 -4.19
C ALA A 85 -4.77 11.67 -4.06
N PHE A 86 -6.02 11.79 -4.51
CA PHE A 86 -6.69 13.08 -4.66
C PHE A 86 -7.97 13.23 -3.83
N GLY A 87 -8.46 12.16 -3.20
CA GLY A 87 -9.75 12.14 -2.54
C GLY A 87 -10.92 11.82 -3.48
N ASP A 88 -12.14 12.09 -3.04
CA ASP A 88 -13.34 11.73 -3.80
C ASP A 88 -13.44 12.47 -5.14
N PRO A 89 -13.67 11.77 -6.26
CA PRO A 89 -13.85 12.41 -7.56
C PRO A 89 -15.22 13.10 -7.66
N ALA A 90 -15.25 14.26 -8.30
CA ALA A 90 -16.50 14.84 -8.81
C ALA A 90 -16.95 14.03 -10.03
N THR A 91 -18.05 13.30 -9.89
CA THR A 91 -18.59 12.43 -10.94
C THR A 91 -19.83 13.06 -11.56
N THR A 92 -19.88 13.15 -12.88
CA THR A 92 -21.03 13.69 -13.63
C THR A 92 -21.42 12.79 -14.80
N GLY A 93 -22.63 13.02 -15.32
CA GLY A 93 -23.21 12.25 -16.42
C GLY A 93 -24.16 11.16 -15.93
N THR A 94 -25.05 10.74 -16.82
CA THR A 94 -25.91 9.54 -16.68
C THR A 94 -25.42 8.38 -17.55
N GLY A 95 -24.18 8.51 -18.09
CA GLY A 95 -23.48 7.55 -18.93
C GLY A 95 -23.03 8.15 -20.29
N PRO A 96 -21.76 8.01 -20.71
CA PRO A 96 -20.57 7.62 -19.92
C PRO A 96 -20.26 8.63 -18.80
N TYR A 97 -19.69 8.16 -17.68
CA TYR A 97 -19.36 9.00 -16.54
C TYR A 97 -18.05 9.78 -16.75
N THR A 98 -18.04 11.03 -16.29
CA THR A 98 -16.82 11.85 -16.23
C THR A 98 -16.43 12.03 -14.77
N HIS A 99 -15.22 11.60 -14.42
CA HIS A 99 -14.64 11.75 -13.09
C HIS A 99 -13.56 12.85 -13.12
N THR A 100 -13.69 13.85 -12.25
CA THR A 100 -12.68 14.90 -12.07
C THR A 100 -12.06 14.79 -10.69
N PHE A 101 -10.74 14.62 -10.65
CA PHE A 101 -9.93 14.60 -9.43
C PHE A 101 -9.24 15.95 -9.25
N VAL A 102 -9.31 16.51 -8.05
CA VAL A 102 -8.76 17.84 -7.74
C VAL A 102 -7.66 17.68 -6.69
N SER A 103 -6.51 18.31 -6.92
CA SER A 103 -5.41 18.32 -5.96
C SER A 103 -5.59 19.43 -4.91
N GLY A 104 -4.82 19.34 -3.81
CA GLY A 104 -4.80 20.37 -2.76
C GLY A 104 -5.70 20.08 -1.55
N SER A 105 -6.22 18.87 -1.42
CA SER A 105 -6.87 18.42 -0.17
C SER A 105 -5.83 18.34 0.97
N TRP A 106 -6.23 18.79 2.17
CA TRP A 106 -5.42 18.64 3.40
C TRP A 106 -5.51 17.24 4.01
N THR A 107 -6.56 16.51 3.68
CA THR A 107 -6.82 15.17 4.21
C THR A 107 -6.85 14.19 3.05
N LEU A 108 -5.97 13.19 3.11
CA LEU A 108 -5.96 12.08 2.17
C LEU A 108 -6.73 10.89 2.76
N PRO A 109 -7.50 10.15 1.94
CA PRO A 109 -8.12 8.91 2.37
C PRO A 109 -7.06 7.90 2.81
N SER A 110 -7.38 7.15 3.86
CA SER A 110 -6.60 5.99 4.27
C SER A 110 -7.20 4.70 3.72
N ILE A 111 -6.35 3.70 3.53
CA ILE A 111 -6.66 2.44 2.88
C ILE A 111 -6.18 1.31 3.78
N ALA A 112 -6.99 0.26 3.87
CA ALA A 112 -6.59 -1.04 4.37
C ALA A 112 -6.25 -1.93 3.18
N ILE A 113 -5.04 -2.48 3.14
CA ILE A 113 -4.56 -3.38 2.09
C ILE A 113 -4.22 -4.73 2.69
N GLU A 114 -4.85 -5.79 2.19
CA GLU A 114 -4.50 -7.15 2.50
C GLU A 114 -3.70 -7.77 1.35
N THR A 115 -2.51 -8.27 1.66
CA THR A 115 -1.75 -9.15 0.76
C THR A 115 -1.91 -10.59 1.22
N ALA A 116 -2.59 -11.39 0.40
CA ALA A 116 -2.88 -12.78 0.69
C ALA A 116 -1.98 -13.73 -0.10
N MET A 117 -1.49 -14.77 0.60
CA MET A 117 -0.81 -15.92 0.03
C MET A 117 -1.64 -17.18 0.34
N PRO A 118 -2.65 -17.53 -0.48
CA PRO A 118 -3.61 -18.58 -0.14
C PRO A 118 -2.99 -19.98 0.05
N GLU A 119 -1.88 -20.25 -0.65
CA GLU A 119 -1.16 -21.52 -0.56
C GLU A 119 -0.43 -21.71 0.79
N LEU A 120 -0.19 -20.60 1.50
CA LEU A 120 0.43 -20.59 2.80
C LEU A 120 -0.38 -19.61 3.64
N PRO A 121 -1.48 -20.04 4.32
CA PRO A 121 -2.64 -19.23 4.73
C PRO A 121 -2.27 -18.01 5.60
N ARG A 122 -1.66 -17.04 4.93
CA ARG A 122 -1.02 -15.85 5.45
C ARG A 122 -1.67 -14.70 4.72
N PHE A 123 -2.32 -13.86 5.50
CA PHE A 123 -3.04 -12.69 5.06
C PHE A 123 -2.43 -11.54 5.84
N ALA A 124 -1.56 -10.78 5.18
CA ALA A 124 -0.91 -9.63 5.79
C ALA A 124 -1.79 -8.40 5.55
N MET A 125 -2.45 -7.94 6.61
CA MET A 125 -3.26 -6.73 6.60
C MET A 125 -2.38 -5.54 7.01
N TYR A 126 -2.39 -4.50 6.19
CA TYR A 126 -1.78 -3.22 6.45
C TYR A 126 -2.90 -2.17 6.54
N SER A 127 -2.98 -1.48 7.66
CA SER A 127 -3.99 -0.45 7.94
C SER A 127 -3.38 0.94 7.95
N GLY A 128 -4.21 1.96 7.78
CA GLY A 128 -3.77 3.35 7.75
C GLY A 128 -2.83 3.67 6.58
N CYS A 129 -2.90 2.92 5.48
CA CYS A 129 -2.08 3.19 4.29
C CYS A 129 -2.56 4.49 3.63
N VAL A 130 -1.68 5.47 3.52
CA VAL A 130 -1.89 6.71 2.79
C VAL A 130 -0.93 6.73 1.60
N LEU A 131 -1.42 7.24 0.47
CA LEU A 131 -0.62 7.34 -0.74
C LEU A 131 0.25 8.60 -0.69
N ASP A 132 1.57 8.40 -0.73
CA ASP A 132 2.56 9.48 -0.75
C ASP A 132 2.85 9.97 -2.17
N GLN A 133 3.07 9.02 -3.10
CA GLN A 133 3.38 9.32 -4.48
C GLN A 133 2.75 8.32 -5.43
N ILE A 134 2.21 8.81 -6.55
CA ILE A 134 1.85 7.98 -7.70
C ILE A 134 2.65 8.43 -8.93
N SER A 135 3.21 7.48 -9.66
CA SER A 135 4.03 7.76 -10.85
C SER A 135 3.82 6.71 -11.93
N TRP A 136 3.90 7.12 -13.19
CA TRP A 136 3.86 6.23 -14.34
C TRP A 136 4.63 6.86 -15.50
N GLN A 137 5.00 6.05 -16.48
CA GLN A 137 5.65 6.53 -17.69
C GLN A 137 4.80 6.17 -18.92
N MET A 138 4.52 7.16 -19.76
CA MET A 138 3.89 6.94 -21.06
C MET A 138 4.96 6.51 -22.06
N GLN A 139 4.81 5.30 -22.60
CA GLN A 139 5.67 4.76 -23.65
C GLN A 139 4.83 4.24 -24.82
N ARG A 140 5.42 4.26 -26.03
CA ARG A 140 4.75 3.79 -27.26
C ARG A 140 4.45 2.29 -27.24
N SER A 141 5.19 1.52 -26.44
CA SER A 141 5.10 0.06 -26.36
C SER A 141 5.35 -0.40 -24.93
N GLY A 142 4.72 -1.51 -24.53
CA GLY A 142 4.78 -2.04 -23.18
C GLY A 142 3.45 -1.90 -22.45
N LEU A 143 3.34 -2.59 -21.31
CA LEU A 143 2.16 -2.47 -20.44
C LEU A 143 2.24 -1.14 -19.68
N LEU A 144 1.16 -0.36 -19.73
CA LEU A 144 1.06 0.87 -18.95
C LEU A 144 0.78 0.51 -17.48
N THR A 145 1.75 0.82 -16.63
CA THR A 145 1.71 0.56 -15.18
C THR A 145 2.03 1.82 -14.41
N ALA A 146 1.47 1.92 -13.20
CA ALA A 146 1.76 2.96 -12.24
C ALA A 146 2.37 2.35 -10.97
N THR A 147 3.29 3.08 -10.36
CA THR A 147 3.85 2.78 -9.04
C THR A 147 3.19 3.70 -8.03
N ALA A 148 2.45 3.11 -7.08
CA ALA A 148 1.89 3.79 -5.92
C ALA A 148 2.78 3.54 -4.71
N LYS A 149 3.36 4.60 -4.16
CA LYS A 149 4.12 4.59 -2.90
C LYS A 149 3.17 4.82 -1.74
N LEU A 150 3.26 3.96 -0.73
CA LEU A 150 2.37 3.94 0.40
C LEU A 150 3.16 4.07 1.70
N ILE A 151 2.60 4.87 2.60
CA ILE A 151 3.03 4.99 3.99
C ILE A 151 1.89 4.47 4.85
N ALA A 152 2.16 3.44 5.65
CA ALA A 152 1.18 2.81 6.52
C ALA A 152 1.49 3.10 7.98
N GLN A 153 0.52 2.81 8.85
CA GLN A 153 0.73 2.91 10.27
C GLN A 153 1.69 1.81 10.74
N GLY A 154 2.79 2.21 11.37
CA GLY A 154 3.77 1.32 12.03
C GLY A 154 3.39 0.96 13.47
#